data_AF-A0A2D7L9F4-F1
#
_entry.id   AF-A0A2D7L9F4-F1
#
_cell.length_a   1.000
_cell.length_b   1.000
_cell.length_c   1.000
_cell.angle_alpha   90.00
_cell.angle_beta   90.00
_cell.angle_gamma   90.00
#
_symmetry.space_group_name_H-M   'P 1'
#
loop_
_entity.id
_entity.type
_entity.pdbx_description
1 polymer ?
#
loop_
_entity_poly.entity_id
_entity_poly.type
_entity_poly.pdbx_seq_one_letter_code
_entity_poly.pdbx_strand_id
1 'polypeptide(L)' 'QVLAQQAETVRFIDENGTLSVTSLQAGDRIMVRTTTGMRHVGRKVAGEMNER' A
#
# COMPACT_ATOMS: atom_id res chain seq x y z
N GLN A 1 -6.66 3.28 7.96
CA GLN A 1 -6.02 1.95 8.13
C GLN A 1 -5.25 1.63 6.86
N VAL A 2 -4.13 0.91 6.91
CA VAL A 2 -3.46 0.42 5.70
C VAL A 2 -3.81 -1.06 5.55
N LEU A 3 -4.45 -1.42 4.44
CA LEU A 3 -4.78 -2.80 4.08
C LEU A 3 -4.03 -3.13 2.80
N ALA A 4 -3.48 -4.33 2.70
CA ALA A 4 -2.79 -4.80 1.51
C ALA A 4 -3.25 -6.21 1.15
N GLN A 5 -3.30 -6.50 -0.14
CA GLN A 5 -3.62 -7.83 -0.63
C GLN A 5 -2.39 -8.75 -0.51
N GLN A 6 -2.63 -9.99 -0.09
CA GLN A 6 -1.66 -11.07 -0.20
C GLN A 6 -1.56 -11.49 -1.67
N ALA A 7 -0.47 -11.10 -2.34
CA ALA A 7 -0.20 -11.46 -3.73
C ALA A 7 1.31 -11.39 -4.02
N GLU A 8 1.82 -12.36 -4.79
CA GLU A 8 3.25 -12.42 -5.17
C GLU A 8 3.75 -11.16 -5.88
N THR A 9 2.88 -10.47 -6.60
CA THR A 9 3.21 -9.28 -7.38
C THR A 9 3.20 -7.98 -6.57
N VAL A 10 2.74 -8.00 -5.32
CA VAL A 10 2.65 -6.80 -4.47
C VAL A 10 3.92 -6.67 -3.62
N ARG A 11 4.53 -5.48 -3.66
CA ARG A 11 5.72 -5.15 -2.86
C ARG A 11 5.57 -3.83 -2.11
N PHE A 12 6.18 -3.78 -0.94
CA PHE A 12 6.44 -2.58 -0.17
C PHE A 12 7.84 -2.05 -0.43
N ILE A 13 8.09 -0.83 0.06
CA ILE A 13 9.42 -0.25 0.12
C ILE A 13 9.87 -0.19 1.58
N ASP A 14 11.08 -0.65 1.85
CA ASP A 14 11.76 -0.51 3.14
C ASP A 14 13.01 0.38 2.99
N GLU A 15 13.83 0.43 4.03
CA GLU A 15 15.09 1.18 4.03
C GLU A 15 16.17 0.62 3.08
N ASN A 16 16.00 -0.63 2.61
CA ASN A 16 16.97 -1.36 1.78
C ASN A 16 16.51 -1.53 0.32
N GLY A 17 15.24 -1.25 0.00
CA GLY A 17 14.68 -1.39 -1.34
C GLY A 17 13.25 -1.92 -1.31
N THR A 18 13.00 -3.04 -2.00
CA THR A 18 11.66 -3.62 -2.12
C THR A 18 11.50 -4.85 -1.22
N LEU A 19 10.38 -4.95 -0.51
CA LEU A 19 10.01 -6.08 0.34
C LEU A 19 8.72 -6.74 -0.18
N SER A 20 8.70 -8.06 -0.36
CA SER A 20 7.49 -8.77 -0.82
C SER A 20 6.42 -8.80 0.28
N VAL A 21 5.15 -8.59 -0.08
CA VAL A 21 4.04 -8.74 0.90
C VAL A 21 3.95 -10.16 1.46
N THR A 22 4.38 -11.17 0.69
CA THR A 22 4.37 -12.59 1.08
C THR A 22 5.51 -12.96 2.04
N SER A 23 6.51 -12.09 2.20
CA SER A 23 7.64 -12.31 3.10
C SER A 23 7.59 -11.45 4.37
N LEU A 24 6.51 -10.67 4.56
CA LEU A 24 6.38 -9.77 5.71
C LEU A 24 6.38 -10.54 7.03
N GLN A 25 7.06 -9.97 8.02
CA GLN A 25 7.11 -10.46 9.39
C GLN A 25 6.81 -9.34 10.38
N ALA A 26 6.39 -9.72 11.58
CA ALA A 26 6.19 -8.75 12.65
C ALA A 26 7.52 -8.07 13.00
N GLY A 27 7.53 -6.73 12.95
CA GLY A 27 8.72 -5.92 13.19
C GLY A 27 9.31 -5.29 11.93
N ASP A 28 8.91 -5.74 10.74
CA ASP A 28 9.31 -5.11 9.49
C ASP A 28 8.85 -3.65 9.45
N ARG A 29 9.71 -2.79 8.91
CA ARG A 29 9.43 -1.36 8.73
C ARG A 29 9.19 -1.08 7.25
N ILE A 30 7.99 -0.63 6.93
CA ILE A 30 7.60 -0.26 5.57
C ILE A 30 7.36 1.24 5.48
N MET A 31 7.63 1.80 4.30
CA MET A 31 7.30 3.17 3.97
C MET A 31 5.96 3.25 3.24
N VAL A 32 5.07 4.13 3.70
CA VAL A 32 3.75 4.33 3.12
C VAL A 32 3.53 5.82 2.84
N ARG A 33 3.05 6.14 1.64
CA ARG A 33 2.58 7.49 1.30
C ARG A 33 1.07 7.52 1.29
N THR A 34 0.46 8.11 2.32
CA THR A 34 -1.00 8.29 2.40
C THR A 34 -1.42 9.59 1.73
N THR A 35 -2.49 9.55 0.93
CA THR A 35 -3.11 10.74 0.34
C THR A 35 -4.62 10.70 0.51
N THR A 36 -5.27 11.85 0.66
CA THR A 36 -6.71 11.96 0.91
C THR A 36 -7.58 11.83 -0.35
N GLY A 37 -7.00 11.81 -1.55
CA GLY A 37 -7.75 11.72 -2.81
C GLY A 37 -7.90 10.29 -3.32
N MET A 38 -9.09 9.95 -3.83
CA MET A 38 -9.32 8.67 -4.51
C MET A 38 -8.52 8.54 -5.81
N ARG A 39 -8.14 7.30 -6.13
CA ARG A 39 -7.59 6.96 -7.44
C ARG A 39 -8.31 5.76 -8.05
N HIS A 40 -8.56 5.81 -9.35
CA HIS A 40 -8.98 4.66 -10.14
C HIS A 40 -7.88 4.37 -11.16
N VAL A 41 -7.22 3.20 -11.04
CA VAL A 41 -6.11 2.79 -11.92
C VAL A 41 -5.06 3.91 -12.07
N GLY A 42 -4.60 4.46 -10.94
CA GLY A 42 -3.58 5.52 -10.91
C GLY A 42 -4.05 6.94 -11.23
N ARG A 43 -5.26 7.15 -11.77
CA ARG A 43 -5.81 8.51 -12.00
C ARG A 43 -6.53 9.03 -10.77
N LYS A 44 -6.29 10.30 -10.41
CA LYS A 44 -7.05 10.99 -9.36
C LYS A 44 -8.51 11.13 -9.80
N VAL A 45 -9.44 10.73 -8.95
CA VAL A 45 -10.89 10.88 -9.15
C VAL A 45 -11.43 11.85 -8.11
N ALA A 46 -12.43 12.66 -8.47
CA ALA A 46 -13.13 13.51 -7.52
C ALA A 46 -14.07 12.66 -6.65
N GLY A 47 -13.95 12.79 -5.33
CA GLY A 47 -14.79 12.09 -4.34
C GLY A 47 -14.01 11.67 -3.09
N GLU A 48 -14.74 11.41 -2.00
CA GLU A 48 -14.20 10.86 -0.75
C GLU A 48 -14.31 9.33 -0.73
N MET A 49 -13.24 8.66 -0.33
CA MET A 49 -13.20 7.21 -0.20
C MET A 49 -13.96 6.79 1.06
N ASN A 50 -15.10 6.13 0.91
CA ASN A 50 -15.82 5.49 2.01
C ASN A 50 -15.58 3.98 1.95
N GLU A 51 -14.49 3.51 2.55
CA GLU A 51 -14.24 2.07 2.76
C GLU A 51 -15.18 1.59 3.88
N ARG A 52 -16.14 0.72 3.54
CA ARG A 52 -16.98 -0.01 4.51
C ARG A 52 -16.56 -1.46 4.57
#